data_AF-A0A0B7FKJ2-F1
#
_entry.id   AF-A0A0B7FKJ2-F1
#
_cell.length_a   1.000
_cell.length_b   1.000
_cell.length_c   1.000
_cell.angle_alpha   90.00
_cell.angle_beta   90.00
_cell.angle_gamma   90.00
#
_symmetry.space_group_name_H-M   'P 1'
#
loop_
_entity.id
_entity.type
_entity.pdbx_description
1 polymer ?
#
loop_
_entity_poly.entity_id
_entity_poly.type
_entity_poly.pdbx_seq_one_letter_code
_entity_poly.pdbx_strand_id
1 'polypeptide(L)'
;MDPPSLENELVLSLKELSYGVKSSQVLTNGPLAGSKGAPPMATIVMPDDVGITVQVSEKGWQVCDPISHVAAPRRFETLDDLLTEYNAEYAKQRQDALMQKLLAVAAEREPIE
;
A
#
# COMPACT_ATOMS: atom_id res chain seq x y z
N MET A 1 20.79 -6.69 15.63
CA MET A 1 19.47 -6.06 15.41
C MET A 1 18.59 -7.13 14.81
N ASP A 2 17.50 -7.49 15.47
CA ASP A 2 16.52 -8.41 14.90
C ASP A 2 15.92 -7.77 13.64
N PRO A 3 15.65 -8.56 12.58
CA PRO A 3 14.96 -8.03 11.41
C PRO A 3 13.61 -7.44 11.86
N PRO A 4 13.19 -6.30 11.29
CA PRO A 4 11.87 -5.76 11.58
C PRO A 4 10.83 -6.85 11.29
N SER A 5 9.89 -7.08 12.22
CA SER A 5 8.83 -8.05 11.98
C SER A 5 8.00 -7.58 10.77
N LEU A 6 7.62 -8.52 9.90
CA LEU A 6 6.76 -8.23 8.74
C LEU A 6 5.44 -7.54 9.16
N GLU A 7 4.97 -7.81 10.38
CA GLU A 7 3.82 -7.12 10.98
C GLU A 7 4.09 -5.62 11.23
N ASN A 8 5.29 -5.29 11.73
CA ASN A 8 5.68 -3.89 11.92
C ASN A 8 5.85 -3.19 10.57
N GLU A 9 6.42 -3.87 9.57
CA GLU A 9 6.52 -3.34 8.21
C GLU A 9 5.13 -3.02 7.64
N LEU A 10 4.18 -3.95 7.76
CA LEU A 10 2.80 -3.74 7.34
C LEU A 10 2.18 -2.50 8.01
N VAL A 11 2.29 -2.41 9.35
CA VAL A 11 1.69 -1.30 10.10
C VAL A 11 2.34 0.04 9.75
N LEU A 12 3.65 0.07 9.56
CA LEU A 12 4.37 1.29 9.18
C LEU A 12 3.99 1.74 7.76
N SER A 13 4.01 0.82 6.79
CA SER A 13 3.62 1.15 5.42
C SER A 13 2.18 1.66 5.34
N LEU A 14 1.25 1.06 6.09
CA LEU A 14 -0.13 1.55 6.12
C LEU A 14 -0.27 2.93 6.77
N LYS A 15 0.56 3.26 7.76
CA LYS A 15 0.58 4.60 8.38
C LYS A 15 1.20 5.65 7.47
N GLU A 16 2.17 5.25 6.65
CA GLU A 16 2.87 6.13 5.70
C GLU A 16 2.11 6.35 4.39
N LEU A 17 1.02 5.60 4.16
CA LEU A 17 0.05 5.87 3.10
C LEU A 17 -0.54 7.27 3.30
N SER A 18 0.10 8.23 2.66
CA SER A 18 -0.15 9.65 2.88
C SER A 18 -1.22 10.20 1.94
N TYR A 19 -1.52 9.50 0.85
CA TYR A 19 -2.45 9.94 -0.20
C TYR A 19 -3.18 8.75 -0.80
N GLY A 20 -4.38 8.98 -1.35
CA GLY A 20 -5.02 8.02 -2.25
C GLY A 20 -5.63 6.77 -1.61
N VAL A 21 -5.65 6.63 -0.29
CA VAL A 21 -6.36 5.52 0.37
C VAL A 21 -7.50 6.06 1.22
N LYS A 22 -8.70 5.52 1.04
CA LYS A 22 -9.89 5.92 1.80
C LYS A 22 -9.86 5.33 3.21
N SER A 23 -9.48 4.07 3.34
CA SER A 23 -9.28 3.43 4.64
C SER A 23 -8.40 2.19 4.51
N SER A 24 -7.69 1.83 5.58
CA SER A 24 -6.94 0.59 5.65
C SER A 24 -7.16 -0.10 7.01
N GLN A 25 -7.23 -1.43 7.00
CA GLN A 25 -7.41 -2.22 8.21
C GLN A 25 -6.52 -3.47 8.18
N VAL A 26 -5.67 -3.62 9.19
CA VAL A 26 -4.89 -4.85 9.39
C VAL A 26 -5.85 -5.98 9.76
N LEU A 27 -5.71 -7.12 9.07
CA LEU A 27 -6.48 -8.32 9.31
C LEU A 27 -5.76 -9.16 10.37
N THR A 28 -6.28 -9.16 11.59
CA THR A 28 -5.74 -9.94 12.72
C THR A 28 -6.49 -11.25 12.95
N ASN A 29 -7.69 -11.39 12.37
CA ASN A 29 -8.58 -12.54 12.55
C ASN A 29 -9.19 -12.93 11.20
N GLY A 30 -9.19 -14.22 10.87
CA GLY A 30 -9.81 -14.76 9.65
C GLY A 30 -9.24 -16.11 9.25
N PRO A 31 -9.89 -16.86 8.33
CA PRO A 31 -9.43 -18.18 7.91
C PRO A 31 -8.02 -18.18 7.30
N LEU A 32 -7.59 -17.06 6.74
CA LEU A 32 -6.23 -16.86 6.21
C LEU A 32 -5.32 -16.18 7.24
N ALA A 33 -5.73 -15.04 7.80
CA ALA A 33 -4.91 -14.20 8.68
C ALA A 33 -4.70 -14.74 10.11
N GLY A 34 -5.55 -15.66 10.57
CA GLY A 34 -5.45 -16.25 11.92
C GLY A 34 -4.67 -17.57 11.96
N SER A 35 -4.11 -18.03 10.84
CA SER A 35 -3.38 -19.30 10.79
C SER A 35 -1.91 -19.12 11.18
N LYS A 36 -1.35 -20.09 11.92
CA LYS A 36 0.03 -20.02 12.44
C LYS A 36 1.00 -20.01 11.26
N GLY A 37 1.72 -18.89 11.07
CA GLY A 37 2.64 -18.70 9.95
C GLY A 37 2.01 -18.05 8.72
N ALA A 38 0.77 -17.55 8.80
CA ALA A 38 0.21 -16.71 7.76
C ALA A 38 1.03 -15.41 7.60
N PRO A 39 1.23 -14.93 6.36
CA PRO A 39 1.82 -13.62 6.15
C PRO A 39 0.88 -12.54 6.71
N PRO A 40 1.42 -11.44 7.28
CA PRO A 40 0.61 -10.31 7.72
C PRO A 40 -0.20 -9.74 6.56
N MET A 41 -1.48 -9.45 6.82
CA MET A 41 -2.46 -9.04 5.82
C MET A 41 -3.19 -7.76 6.23
N ALA A 42 -3.60 -6.97 5.25
CA ALA A 42 -4.47 -5.82 5.45
C ALA A 42 -5.47 -5.66 4.31
N THR A 43 -6.63 -5.10 4.62
CA THR A 43 -7.58 -4.62 3.62
C THR A 43 -7.36 -3.13 3.39
N ILE A 44 -7.33 -2.72 2.14
CA ILE A 44 -7.18 -1.33 1.71
C ILE A 44 -8.40 -1.00 0.85
N VAL A 45 -9.08 0.10 1.18
CA VAL A 45 -10.17 0.66 0.39
C VAL A 45 -9.62 1.86 -0.37
N MET A 46 -9.64 1.75 -1.69
CA MET A 46 -9.16 2.74 -2.63
C MET A 46 -10.15 3.92 -2.77
N PRO A 47 -9.79 5.04 -3.43
CA PRO A 47 -10.64 6.24 -3.51
C PRO A 47 -11.94 6.00 -4.28
N ASP A 48 -11.93 5.05 -5.20
CA ASP A 48 -13.07 4.61 -6.02
C ASP A 48 -13.91 3.53 -5.34
N ASP A 49 -13.77 3.35 -4.02
CA ASP A 49 -14.47 2.35 -3.20
C ASP A 49 -14.13 0.89 -3.53
N VAL A 50 -13.06 0.64 -4.30
CA VAL A 50 -12.55 -0.71 -4.53
C VAL A 50 -11.77 -1.18 -3.30
N GLY A 51 -12.24 -2.26 -2.68
CA GLY A 51 -11.55 -2.92 -1.56
C GLY A 51 -10.64 -4.04 -2.03
N ILE A 52 -9.37 -4.01 -1.65
CA ILE A 52 -8.40 -5.08 -1.91
C ILE A 52 -7.81 -5.60 -0.61
N THR A 53 -7.49 -6.89 -0.57
CA THR A 53 -6.67 -7.45 0.51
C THR A 53 -5.24 -7.59 0.00
N VAL A 54 -4.27 -7.10 0.77
CA VAL A 54 -2.84 -7.22 0.49
C VAL A 54 -2.16 -8.03 1.59
N GLN A 55 -1.06 -8.67 1.24
CA GLN A 55 -0.15 -9.30 2.20
C GLN A 55 1.28 -8.85 1.96
N VAL A 56 2.06 -8.83 3.04
CA VAL A 56 3.50 -8.60 3.00
C VAL A 56 4.25 -9.90 3.35
N SER A 57 5.33 -10.15 2.65
CA SER A 57 6.21 -11.30 2.85
C SER A 57 7.65 -10.89 2.57
N GLU A 58 8.61 -11.76 2.91
CA GLU A 58 10.04 -11.55 2.57
C GLU A 58 10.31 -11.39 1.06
N LYS A 59 9.34 -11.76 0.21
CA LYS A 59 9.43 -11.64 -1.26
C LYS A 59 8.75 -10.38 -1.79
N GLY A 60 8.25 -9.51 -0.92
CA GLY A 60 7.53 -8.28 -1.25
C GLY A 60 6.01 -8.39 -1.02
N TRP A 61 5.31 -7.44 -1.63
CA TRP A 61 3.88 -7.17 -1.49
C TRP A 61 3.08 -7.84 -2.59
N GLN A 62 1.88 -8.33 -2.26
CA GLN A 62 0.96 -8.90 -3.25
C GLN A 62 -0.49 -8.77 -2.81
N VAL A 63 -1.41 -8.77 -3.79
CA VAL A 63 -2.85 -8.83 -3.54
C VAL A 63 -3.26 -10.28 -3.25
N CYS A 64 -4.08 -10.46 -2.23
CA CYS A 64 -4.77 -11.70 -1.91
C CYS A 64 -6.11 -11.70 -2.66
N ASP A 65 -6.18 -12.40 -3.78
CA ASP A 65 -7.43 -12.60 -4.49
C ASP A 65 -8.10 -13.89 -3.95
N PRO A 66 -9.30 -13.81 -3.34
CA PRO A 66 -10.00 -15.00 -2.86
C PRO A 66 -10.52 -15.89 -3.99
N ILE A 67 -10.62 -15.38 -5.23
CA ILE A 67 -11.20 -16.10 -6.38
C ILE A 67 -10.11 -16.70 -7.26
N SER A 68 -8.93 -16.08 -7.30
CA SER A 68 -7.88 -16.41 -8.24
C SER A 68 -6.75 -17.20 -7.60
N HIS A 69 -6.80 -18.52 -7.73
CA HIS A 69 -5.66 -19.42 -7.46
C HIS A 69 -4.56 -19.25 -8.53
N VAL A 70 -4.05 -18.02 -8.73
CA VAL A 70 -2.95 -17.77 -9.65
C VAL A 70 -1.71 -18.48 -9.11
N ALA A 71 -1.15 -19.40 -9.90
CA ALA A 71 0.04 -20.17 -9.52
C ALA A 71 1.28 -19.30 -9.25
N ALA A 72 1.27 -18.03 -9.68
CA ALA A 72 2.29 -17.04 -9.38
C ALA A 72 1.63 -15.64 -9.24
N PRO A 73 1.21 -15.24 -8.02
CA PRO A 73 0.71 -13.89 -7.80
C PRO A 73 1.82 -12.89 -8.10
N ARG A 74 1.47 -11.78 -8.79
CA ARG A 74 2.41 -10.70 -9.07
C ARG A 74 2.85 -10.08 -7.75
N ARG A 75 4.16 -9.94 -7.59
CA ARG A 75 4.79 -9.35 -6.41
C ARG A 75 5.37 -8.00 -6.76
N PHE A 76 5.33 -7.12 -5.77
CA PHE A 76 5.80 -5.75 -5.86
C PHE A 76 6.81 -5.50 -4.74
N GLU A 77 7.79 -4.64 -5.02
CA GLU A 77 8.83 -4.30 -4.05
C GLU A 77 8.23 -3.46 -2.91
N THR A 78 7.37 -2.50 -3.24
CA THR A 78 6.71 -1.64 -2.25
C THR A 78 5.19 -1.73 -2.34
N LEU A 79 4.52 -1.35 -1.24
CA LEU A 79 3.07 -1.20 -1.23
C LEU A 79 2.60 -0.13 -2.24
N ASP A 80 3.38 0.93 -2.40
CA ASP A 80 3.09 2.03 -3.33
C ASP A 80 3.06 1.56 -4.79
N ASP A 81 4.02 0.72 -5.20
CA ASP A 81 4.08 0.14 -6.55
C ASP A 81 2.86 -0.75 -6.82
N LEU A 82 2.47 -1.55 -5.82
CA LEU A 82 1.29 -2.39 -5.88
C LEU A 82 0.03 -1.54 -6.10
N LEU A 83 -0.17 -0.50 -5.28
CA LEU A 83 -1.37 0.34 -5.36
C LEU A 83 -1.43 1.15 -6.66
N THR A 84 -0.29 1.62 -7.15
CA THR A 84 -0.17 2.37 -8.42
C THR A 84 -0.51 1.50 -9.62
N GLU A 85 -0.06 0.25 -9.65
CA GLU A 85 -0.39 -0.70 -10.72
C GLU A 85 -1.86 -1.15 -10.64
N TYR A 86 -2.38 -1.33 -9.42
CA TYR A 86 -3.70 -1.91 -9.21
C TYR A 86 -4.85 -0.90 -9.40
N ASN A 87 -4.62 0.38 -9.13
CA ASN A 87 -5.66 1.41 -9.17
C ASN A 87 -5.18 2.70 -9.86
N ALA A 88 -5.78 3.03 -11.00
CA ALA A 88 -5.42 4.20 -11.77
C ALA A 88 -5.76 5.52 -11.05
N GLU A 89 -6.83 5.55 -10.24
CA GLU A 89 -7.22 6.75 -9.49
C GLU A 89 -6.23 7.04 -8.36
N TYR A 90 -5.72 6.00 -7.69
CA TYR A 90 -4.60 6.11 -6.75
C TYR A 90 -3.35 6.69 -7.42
N ALA A 91 -2.96 6.12 -8.57
CA ALA A 91 -1.80 6.57 -9.32
C ALA A 91 -1.89 8.06 -9.67
N LYS A 92 -3.07 8.50 -10.11
CA LYS A 92 -3.35 9.90 -10.43
C LYS A 92 -3.27 10.80 -9.19
N GLN A 93 -3.95 10.46 -8.10
CA GLN A 93 -3.92 11.26 -6.87
C GLN A 93 -2.51 11.38 -6.28
N ARG A 94 -1.72 10.31 -6.37
CA ARG A 94 -0.31 10.32 -5.97
C ARG A 94 0.51 11.28 -6.85
N GLN A 95 0.33 11.22 -8.17
CA GLN A 95 0.98 12.14 -9.11
C GLN A 95 0.61 13.60 -8.83
N ASP A 96 -0.67 13.88 -8.60
CA ASP A 96 -1.17 15.22 -8.30
C ASP A 96 -0.58 15.75 -6.99
N ALA A 97 -0.52 14.93 -5.93
CA ALA A 97 0.09 15.31 -4.66
C ALA A 97 1.59 15.59 -4.77
N LEU A 98 2.32 14.79 -5.55
CA LEU A 98 3.75 15.02 -5.83
C LEU A 98 3.96 16.31 -6.63
N MET A 99 3.10 16.57 -7.62
CA MET A 99 3.15 17.80 -8.40
C MET A 99 2.87 19.03 -7.53
N GLN A 100 1.88 18.97 -6.64
CA GLN A 100 1.60 20.05 -5.69
C GLN A 100 2.79 20.34 -4.77
N LYS A 101 3.45 19.30 -4.24
CA LYS A 101 4.67 19.46 -3.43
C LYS A 101 5.80 20.10 -4.23
N LEU A 102 6.00 19.68 -5.48
CA LEU A 102 7.02 20.25 -6.36
C LEU A 102 6.77 21.73 -6.66
N LEU A 103 5.51 22.09 -6.93
CA LEU A 103 5.10 23.48 -7.13
C LEU A 103 5.28 24.32 -5.87
N ALA A 104 4.96 23.79 -4.68
CA ALA A 104 5.19 24.48 -3.41
C ALA A 104 6.68 24.76 -3.18
N VAL A 105 7.55 23.77 -3.42
CA VAL A 105 9.00 23.93 -3.32
C VAL A 105 9.54 24.93 -4.35
N ALA A 106 8.99 24.97 -5.55
CA ALA A 106 9.36 25.96 -6.56
C ALA A 106 8.95 27.39 -6.12
N ALA A 107 7.75 27.55 -5.58
CA ALA A 107 7.25 28.84 -5.08
C ALA A 107 8.06 29.38 -3.89
N GLU A 108 8.57 28.50 -3.02
CA GLU A 108 9.47 28.90 -1.92
C GLU A 108 10.87 29.35 -2.40
N ARG A 109 11.26 28.99 -3.63
CA ARG A 109 12.58 29.31 -4.20
C ARG A 109 12.58 30.53 -5.11
N GLU A 110 11.43 31.07 -5.48
CA GLU A 110 11.37 32.37 -6.14
C GLU A 110 11.67 33.46 -5.10
N PRO A 111 12.78 34.23 -5.23
CA PRO A 111 13.01 35.35 -4.35
C PRO A 111 11.92 36.39 -4.62
N ILE A 112 11.28 36.86 -3.54
CA ILE A 112 10.39 38.01 -3.57
C ILE A 112 11.21 39.20 -4.10
N GLU A 113 10.95 39.62 -5.34
CA GLU A 113 11.36 40.94 -5.85
C GLU A 113 10.52 42.05 -5.24
#